data_AF-A0A2M9M2P1-F1
#
_entry.id   AF-A0A2M9M2P1-F1
#
_cell.length_a   1.000
_cell.length_b   1.000
_cell.length_c   1.000
_cell.angle_alpha   90.00
_cell.angle_beta   90.00
_cell.angle_gamma   90.00
#
_symmetry.space_group_name_H-M   'P 1'
#
loop_
_entity.id
_entity.type
_entity.pdbx_description
1 polymer ?
#
loop_
_entity_poly.entity_id
_entity_poly.type
_entity_poly.pdbx_seq_one_letter_code
_entity_poly.pdbx_strand_id
1 'polypeptide(L)'
;MLRDLTSLPRAVRGVRWDGLALAVDGPDRPPLRWETAEGRRLLLRQGGRTVLLARQRVTHHGVHYARTGRYASPLPPLRAATARARRAAAGDDEDAWAARWAHHFAAALRASPVGPLHEGDWRLSPGMGPRAVDAYWATLARHDPDRGHLTWFGYGDPAEDQRDVLPLRPLAAPDAARVKAYRRQFREGMLPPVLLWAVSGLNAHVVLDGHDRLAAALAEGGRPRILRLGRAPAGGPVPPGGPHLLRAYEERAACLERARTAGDPLAPTRIATAGRRLDAELRALSDGFGLTRGWPLPGGAPAWEAAARRHAPGWHPDATR
;
A
#
# COMPACT_ATOMS: atom_id res chain seq x y z
N MET A 1 -4.36 15.83 23.14
CA MET A 1 -5.36 16.71 22.47
C MET A 1 -4.92 16.80 21.01
N LEU A 2 -5.49 15.96 20.12
CA LEU A 2 -5.03 15.81 18.73
C LEU A 2 -5.52 16.98 17.84
N ARG A 3 -4.68 17.42 16.89
CA ARG A 3 -5.04 18.31 15.79
C ARG A 3 -5.09 17.51 14.48
N ASP A 4 -6.27 17.38 13.88
CA ASP A 4 -6.37 17.02 12.46
C ASP A 4 -5.93 18.23 11.65
N LEU A 5 -4.78 18.16 10.98
CA LEU A 5 -4.24 19.29 10.21
C LEU A 5 -4.94 19.50 8.86
N THR A 6 -5.87 18.61 8.48
CA THR A 6 -6.64 18.74 7.25
C THR A 6 -8.14 18.62 7.57
N SER A 7 -8.83 19.77 7.60
CA SER A 7 -10.29 19.80 7.49
C SER A 7 -10.71 19.15 6.17
N LEU A 8 -11.84 18.45 6.13
CA LEU A 8 -12.50 18.02 4.88
C LEU A 8 -12.45 19.19 3.89
N PRO A 9 -11.68 19.12 2.80
CA PRO A 9 -11.72 20.20 1.84
C PRO A 9 -13.13 20.21 1.26
N ARG A 10 -13.79 21.37 1.28
CA ARG A 10 -14.65 21.70 0.14
C ARG A 10 -13.70 21.62 -1.04
N ALA A 11 -13.86 20.61 -1.89
CA ALA A 11 -13.09 20.53 -3.13
C ALA A 11 -13.24 21.88 -3.82
N VAL A 12 -12.17 22.66 -3.85
CA VAL A 12 -12.11 23.84 -4.72
C VAL A 12 -12.20 23.23 -6.11
N ARG A 13 -13.24 23.59 -6.89
CA ARG A 13 -13.47 22.99 -8.22
C ARG A 13 -12.15 23.00 -9.01
N GLY A 14 -11.65 21.81 -9.34
CA GLY A 14 -10.43 21.62 -10.12
C GLY A 14 -9.16 21.27 -9.33
N VAL A 15 -9.18 21.26 -7.99
CA VAL A 15 -8.04 20.80 -7.17
C VAL A 15 -8.31 19.39 -6.66
N ARG A 16 -7.48 18.44 -7.08
CA ARG A 16 -7.58 17.03 -6.69
C ARG A 16 -7.31 16.87 -5.19
N TRP A 17 -8.06 15.99 -4.54
CA TRP A 17 -7.75 15.61 -3.15
C TRP A 17 -6.59 14.61 -3.10
N ASP A 18 -5.49 15.00 -2.48
CA ASP A 18 -4.25 14.21 -2.48
C ASP A 18 -4.05 13.34 -1.23
N GLY A 19 -4.91 13.46 -0.21
CA GLY A 19 -4.87 12.61 0.99
C GLY A 19 -5.21 13.32 2.29
N LEU A 20 -5.22 12.52 3.37
CA LEU A 20 -5.42 12.94 4.75
C LEU A 20 -4.14 12.66 5.55
N ALA A 21 -3.55 13.71 6.12
CA ALA A 21 -2.43 13.58 7.06
C ALA A 21 -2.96 13.26 8.46
N LEU A 22 -2.23 12.40 9.17
CA LEU A 22 -2.59 11.91 10.50
C LEU A 22 -1.35 12.01 11.40
N ALA A 23 -1.38 12.90 12.39
CA ALA A 23 -0.47 12.84 13.53
C ALA A 23 -1.03 11.84 14.54
N VAL A 24 -0.19 10.94 15.04
CA VAL A 24 -0.56 9.90 16.00
C VAL A 24 0.33 10.01 17.23
N ASP A 25 -0.30 10.20 18.39
CA ASP A 25 0.37 10.25 19.69
C ASP A 25 0.24 8.88 20.37
N GLY A 26 1.22 8.01 20.14
CA GLY A 26 1.24 6.65 20.67
C GLY A 26 0.27 5.64 20.01
N PRO A 27 0.35 4.35 20.38
CA PRO A 27 1.39 3.76 21.23
C PRO A 27 2.74 3.71 20.52
N ASP A 28 3.85 3.59 21.25
CA ASP A 28 5.19 3.41 20.65
C ASP A 28 5.32 2.08 19.91
N ARG A 29 4.55 1.08 20.35
CA ARG A 29 4.52 -0.27 19.78
C ARG A 29 3.07 -0.68 19.53
N PRO A 30 2.61 -0.71 18.27
CA PRO A 30 1.23 -1.00 17.97
C PRO A 30 0.96 -2.51 18.04
N PRO A 31 -0.28 -2.92 18.30
CA PRO A 31 -0.66 -4.33 18.32
C PRO A 31 -0.46 -5.02 16.96
N LEU A 32 -0.77 -4.35 15.84
CA LEU A 32 -0.43 -4.82 14.50
C LEU A 32 0.88 -4.21 14.03
N ARG A 33 1.96 -5.00 13.94
CA ARG A 33 3.30 -4.47 13.67
C ARG A 33 4.20 -5.46 12.97
N TRP A 34 5.16 -4.91 12.24
CA TRP A 34 6.26 -5.67 11.69
C TRP A 34 7.35 -5.86 12.72
N GLU A 35 7.88 -7.06 12.77
CA GLU A 35 9.01 -7.40 13.60
C GLU A 35 10.10 -8.05 12.78
N THR A 36 11.33 -7.74 13.16
CA THR A 36 12.51 -8.10 12.40
C THR A 36 13.45 -8.89 13.27
N ALA A 37 14.06 -9.90 12.67
CA ALA A 37 15.15 -10.66 13.25
C ALA A 37 16.29 -10.80 12.22
N GLU A 38 17.45 -11.21 12.71
CA GLU A 38 18.63 -11.50 11.89
C GLU A 38 18.33 -12.51 10.77
N GLY A 39 19.19 -12.53 9.75
CA GLY A 39 19.04 -13.39 8.59
C GLY A 39 17.85 -13.00 7.70
N ARG A 40 17.51 -11.70 7.70
CA ARG A 40 16.50 -11.06 6.84
C ARG A 40 15.08 -11.57 7.10
N ARG A 41 14.76 -11.85 8.37
CA ARG A 41 13.49 -12.42 8.80
C ARG A 41 12.54 -11.31 9.22
N LEU A 42 11.32 -11.37 8.69
CA LEU A 42 10.23 -10.48 9.03
C LEU A 42 9.04 -11.29 9.56
N LEU A 43 8.31 -10.71 10.50
CA LEU A 43 7.12 -11.29 11.10
C LEU A 43 6.09 -10.18 11.26
N LEU A 44 4.89 -10.37 10.71
CA LEU A 44 3.74 -9.51 11.03
C LEU A 44 3.02 -10.09 12.24
N ARG A 45 2.94 -9.31 13.31
CA ARG A 45 2.22 -9.66 14.54
C ARG A 45 0.95 -8.84 14.65
N GLN A 46 -0.14 -9.43 15.11
CA GLN A 46 -1.37 -8.75 15.53
C GLN A 46 -1.76 -9.18 16.96
N GLY A 47 -1.50 -8.33 17.95
CA GLY A 47 -1.61 -8.71 19.36
C GLY A 47 -0.68 -9.88 19.67
N GLY A 48 -1.23 -11.00 20.16
CA GLY A 48 -0.47 -12.25 20.38
C GLY A 48 -0.37 -13.18 19.16
N ARG A 49 -0.92 -12.80 18.00
CA ARG A 49 -1.02 -13.67 16.82
C ARG A 49 0.10 -13.38 15.83
N THR A 50 0.81 -14.42 15.38
CA THR A 50 1.63 -14.37 14.16
C THR A 50 0.70 -14.41 12.96
N VAL A 51 0.75 -13.39 12.11
CA VAL A 51 -0.14 -13.21 10.95
C VAL A 51 0.55 -13.60 9.65
N LEU A 52 1.75 -13.06 9.44
CA LEU A 52 2.57 -13.32 8.27
C LEU A 52 3.99 -13.61 8.74
N LEU A 53 4.61 -14.60 8.11
CA LEU A 53 6.05 -14.81 8.17
C LEU A 53 6.61 -14.41 6.82
N ALA A 54 7.76 -13.74 6.81
CA ALA A 54 8.46 -13.42 5.59
C ALA A 54 9.97 -13.50 5.78
N ARG A 55 10.68 -13.80 4.71
CA ARG A 55 12.14 -13.80 4.67
C ARG A 55 12.61 -13.23 3.36
N GLN A 56 13.50 -12.24 3.39
CA GLN A 56 14.08 -11.70 2.17
C GLN A 56 14.86 -12.80 1.44
N ARG A 57 14.68 -12.85 0.11
CA ARG A 57 15.38 -13.75 -0.78
C ARG A 57 16.88 -13.52 -0.70
N VAL A 58 17.64 -14.59 -0.96
CA VAL A 58 19.11 -14.54 -0.98
C VAL A 58 19.65 -13.62 -2.08
N THR A 59 18.88 -13.48 -3.16
CA THR A 59 19.14 -12.58 -4.28
C THR A 59 18.93 -11.10 -3.95
N HIS A 60 18.35 -10.77 -2.79
CA HIS A 60 17.96 -9.42 -2.41
C HIS A 60 16.92 -8.75 -3.35
N HIS A 61 16.32 -9.51 -4.28
CA HIS A 61 15.32 -9.03 -5.23
C HIS A 61 13.88 -9.40 -4.85
N GLY A 62 13.63 -9.70 -3.58
CA GLY A 62 12.29 -10.06 -3.14
C GLY A 62 12.19 -10.65 -1.74
N VAL A 63 10.99 -11.12 -1.41
CA VAL A 63 10.65 -11.73 -0.12
C VAL A 63 9.85 -13.00 -0.37
N HIS A 64 10.19 -14.09 0.33
CA HIS A 64 9.31 -15.23 0.52
C HIS A 64 8.32 -14.94 1.65
N TYR A 65 7.06 -15.32 1.51
CA TYR A 65 6.06 -15.16 2.56
C TYR A 65 5.26 -16.43 2.82
N ALA A 66 4.71 -16.52 4.03
CA ALA A 66 3.69 -17.48 4.41
C ALA A 66 2.64 -16.81 5.31
N ARG A 67 1.38 -16.90 4.89
CA ARG A 67 0.21 -16.49 5.68
C ARG A 67 -0.16 -17.60 6.63
N THR A 68 -0.53 -17.20 7.83
CA THR A 68 -0.93 -18.14 8.90
C THR A 68 -2.43 -18.33 9.01
N GLY A 69 -3.22 -17.54 8.27
CA GLY A 69 -4.68 -17.49 8.38
C GLY A 69 -5.21 -16.80 9.65
N ARG A 70 -4.34 -16.25 10.51
CA ARG A 70 -4.72 -15.68 11.82
C ARG A 70 -5.07 -14.19 11.81
N TYR A 71 -4.99 -13.57 10.64
CA TYR A 71 -5.27 -12.16 10.46
C TYR A 71 -6.76 -11.84 10.69
N ALA A 72 -7.02 -10.75 11.42
CA ALA A 72 -8.34 -10.12 11.45
C ALA A 72 -8.21 -8.64 11.04
N SER A 73 -9.19 -8.14 10.28
CA SER A 73 -9.26 -6.71 9.97
C SER A 73 -9.33 -5.91 11.28
N PRO A 74 -8.54 -4.82 11.43
CA PRO A 74 -8.62 -3.94 12.58
C PRO A 74 -9.87 -3.04 12.54
N LEU A 75 -10.62 -3.03 11.44
CA LEU A 75 -11.79 -2.19 11.25
C LEU A 75 -13.08 -2.99 11.47
N PRO A 76 -14.13 -2.37 12.04
CA PRO A 76 -15.43 -3.01 12.14
C PRO A 76 -16.04 -3.27 10.75
N PRO A 77 -16.84 -4.34 10.58
CA PRO A 77 -17.55 -4.60 9.35
C PRO A 77 -18.38 -3.40 8.87
N LEU A 78 -18.18 -2.99 7.61
CA LEU A 78 -18.96 -1.91 6.99
C LEU A 78 -20.38 -2.37 6.68
N ARG A 79 -21.36 -1.53 7.01
CA ARG A 79 -22.78 -1.73 6.67
C ARG A 79 -23.10 -1.08 5.32
N ALA A 80 -24.02 -1.68 4.56
CA ALA A 80 -24.47 -1.13 3.28
C ALA A 80 -25.09 0.27 3.43
N ALA A 81 -25.85 0.51 4.50
CA ALA A 81 -26.45 1.81 4.79
C ALA A 81 -25.39 2.93 4.91
N THR A 82 -24.25 2.63 5.54
CA THR A 82 -23.13 3.55 5.66
C THR A 82 -22.53 3.93 4.30
N ALA A 83 -22.41 2.95 3.40
CA ALA A 83 -21.92 3.20 2.04
C ALA A 83 -22.88 4.07 1.22
N ARG A 84 -24.19 3.80 1.30
CA ARG A 84 -25.23 4.62 0.63
C ARG A 84 -25.24 6.05 1.12
N ALA A 85 -25.23 6.24 2.44
CA ALA A 85 -25.24 7.57 3.04
C ALA A 85 -24.02 8.40 2.59
N ARG A 86 -22.83 7.78 2.52
CA ARG A 86 -21.63 8.45 2.00
C ARG A 86 -21.73 8.78 0.52
N ARG A 87 -22.34 7.91 -0.30
CA ARG A 87 -22.44 8.11 -1.74
C ARG A 87 -23.43 9.24 -2.02
N ALA A 88 -24.57 9.24 -1.34
CA ALA A 88 -25.53 10.34 -1.40
C ALA A 88 -24.90 11.68 -0.98
N ALA A 89 -24.08 11.70 0.08
CA ALA A 89 -23.42 12.91 0.55
C ALA A 89 -22.24 13.38 -0.33
N ALA A 90 -21.66 12.49 -1.15
CA ALA A 90 -20.60 12.84 -2.10
C ALA A 90 -21.16 13.28 -3.46
N GLY A 91 -22.39 12.87 -3.82
CA GLY A 91 -22.86 13.04 -5.19
C GLY A 91 -21.90 12.33 -6.15
N ASP A 92 -21.62 12.93 -7.31
CA ASP A 92 -20.66 12.43 -8.29
C ASP A 92 -19.20 12.89 -8.06
N ASP A 93 -18.95 13.58 -6.95
CA ASP A 93 -17.60 14.03 -6.59
C ASP A 93 -16.79 12.87 -5.98
N GLU A 94 -15.87 12.35 -6.80
CA GLU A 94 -14.96 11.25 -6.47
C GLU A 94 -13.96 11.60 -5.37
N ASP A 95 -13.52 12.86 -5.32
CA ASP A 95 -12.58 13.34 -4.31
C ASP A 95 -13.30 13.52 -2.98
N ALA A 96 -14.53 14.04 -2.99
CA ALA A 96 -15.37 14.08 -1.80
C ALA A 96 -15.68 12.66 -1.27
N TRP A 97 -15.92 11.69 -2.16
CA TRP A 97 -16.08 10.30 -1.78
C TRP A 97 -14.82 9.73 -1.11
N ALA A 98 -13.65 9.93 -1.72
CA ALA A 98 -12.37 9.46 -1.19
C ALA A 98 -12.05 10.08 0.18
N ALA A 99 -12.20 11.41 0.31
CA ALA A 99 -11.96 12.13 1.56
C ALA A 99 -12.88 11.64 2.69
N ARG A 100 -14.18 11.47 2.43
CA ARG A 100 -15.14 10.96 3.42
C ARG A 100 -14.79 9.56 3.92
N TRP A 101 -14.30 8.68 3.05
CA TRP A 101 -13.82 7.36 3.46
C TRP A 101 -12.48 7.42 4.18
N ALA A 102 -11.58 8.32 3.80
CA ALA A 102 -10.32 8.53 4.50
C ALA A 102 -10.56 8.96 5.95
N HIS A 103 -11.43 9.93 6.20
CA HIS A 103 -11.81 10.31 7.56
C HIS A 103 -12.49 9.17 8.33
N HIS A 104 -13.34 8.38 7.67
CA HIS A 104 -13.96 7.22 8.30
C HIS A 104 -12.94 6.17 8.74
N PHE A 105 -11.99 5.83 7.85
CA PHE A 105 -10.94 4.87 8.17
C PHE A 105 -9.95 5.43 9.18
N ALA A 106 -9.60 6.71 9.13
CA ALA A 106 -8.78 7.36 10.15
C ALA A 106 -9.42 7.24 11.54
N ALA A 107 -10.70 7.57 11.67
CA ALA A 107 -11.44 7.44 12.93
C ALA A 107 -11.49 5.98 13.41
N ALA A 108 -11.79 5.03 12.52
CA ALA A 108 -11.85 3.61 12.86
C ALA A 108 -10.48 3.03 13.25
N LEU A 109 -9.40 3.45 12.58
CA LEU A 109 -8.04 3.03 12.89
C LEU A 109 -7.57 3.58 14.24
N ARG A 110 -7.88 4.85 14.54
CA ARG A 110 -7.58 5.46 15.85
C ARG A 110 -8.29 4.74 16.99
N ALA A 111 -9.54 4.33 16.78
CA ALA A 111 -10.30 3.58 17.77
C ALA A 111 -9.94 2.09 17.84
N SER A 112 -9.11 1.57 16.92
CA SER A 112 -8.83 0.15 16.82
C SER A 112 -7.78 -0.30 17.84
N PRO A 113 -8.10 -1.24 18.75
CA PRO A 113 -7.13 -1.79 19.69
C PRO A 113 -6.20 -2.83 19.04
N VAL A 114 -6.34 -3.09 17.74
CA VAL A 114 -5.58 -4.11 17.01
C VAL A 114 -5.01 -3.57 15.68
N GLY A 115 -4.92 -2.24 15.56
CA GLY A 115 -4.47 -1.52 14.38
C GLY A 115 -2.95 -1.28 14.31
N PRO A 116 -2.46 -0.75 13.16
CA PRO A 116 -1.03 -0.52 12.91
C PRO A 116 -0.52 0.86 13.33
N LEU A 117 -1.45 1.77 13.68
CA LEU A 117 -1.10 3.14 14.04
C LEU A 117 -0.26 3.15 15.33
N HIS A 118 0.87 3.83 15.24
CA HIS A 118 1.81 4.08 16.33
C HIS A 118 2.34 5.50 16.19
N GLU A 119 3.06 5.95 17.22
CA GLU A 119 3.58 7.31 17.31
C GLU A 119 4.27 7.79 16.01
N GLY A 120 3.87 8.98 15.56
CA GLY A 120 4.45 9.70 14.44
C GLY A 120 3.43 10.03 13.35
N ASP A 121 3.96 10.50 12.21
CA ASP A 121 3.14 10.98 11.11
C ASP A 121 2.78 9.88 10.11
N TRP A 122 1.52 9.90 9.70
CA TRP A 122 0.90 8.97 8.77
C TRP A 122 0.13 9.71 7.70
N ARG A 123 -0.15 9.03 6.59
CA ARG A 123 -0.97 9.55 5.49
C ARG A 123 -1.91 8.47 4.97
N LEU A 124 -3.14 8.87 4.69
CA LEU A 124 -4.10 8.14 3.88
C LEU A 124 -4.20 8.82 2.51
N SER A 125 -3.81 8.13 1.44
CA SER A 125 -3.84 8.69 0.08
C SER A 125 -4.75 7.87 -0.84
N PRO A 126 -5.47 8.48 -1.79
CA PRO A 126 -6.29 7.76 -2.75
C PRO A 126 -5.45 7.05 -3.81
N GLY A 127 -6.04 6.00 -4.39
CA GLY A 127 -5.49 5.30 -5.56
C GLY A 127 -4.27 4.46 -5.25
N MET A 128 -3.76 3.77 -6.28
CA MET A 128 -2.45 3.13 -6.25
C MET A 128 -1.37 4.14 -6.63
N GLY A 129 -0.11 3.87 -6.23
CA GLY A 129 1.02 4.68 -6.67
C GLY A 129 1.29 4.48 -8.17
N PRO A 130 2.03 5.40 -8.82
CA PRO A 130 2.29 5.36 -10.27
C PRO A 130 3.10 4.14 -10.74
N ARG A 131 3.72 3.40 -9.81
CA ARG A 131 4.51 2.19 -10.09
C ARG A 131 3.71 0.89 -9.95
N ALA A 132 2.39 0.96 -9.74
CA ALA A 132 1.58 -0.24 -9.63
C ALA A 132 1.49 -0.98 -10.96
N VAL A 133 1.69 -2.29 -10.92
CA VAL A 133 1.64 -3.24 -12.01
C VAL A 133 0.18 -3.65 -12.25
N ASP A 134 -0.39 -3.10 -13.33
CA ASP A 134 -1.79 -3.32 -13.68
C ASP A 134 -2.16 -4.78 -13.96
N ALA A 135 -1.23 -5.57 -14.52
CA ALA A 135 -1.44 -6.99 -14.82
C ALA A 135 -1.70 -7.83 -13.56
N TYR A 136 -1.23 -7.39 -12.39
CA TYR A 136 -1.37 -8.11 -11.14
C TYR A 136 -2.83 -8.36 -10.75
N TRP A 137 -3.74 -7.42 -11.02
CA TRP A 137 -5.15 -7.55 -10.62
C TRP A 137 -5.83 -8.78 -11.23
N ALA A 138 -5.56 -9.07 -12.50
CA ALA A 138 -6.11 -10.23 -13.19
C ALA A 138 -5.52 -11.54 -12.65
N THR A 139 -4.24 -11.54 -12.29
CA THR A 139 -3.57 -12.70 -11.66
C THR A 139 -4.12 -12.96 -10.26
N LEU A 140 -4.28 -11.92 -9.43
CA LEU A 140 -4.84 -12.04 -8.08
C LEU A 140 -6.26 -12.63 -8.09
N ALA A 141 -7.07 -12.29 -9.09
CA ALA A 141 -8.41 -12.86 -9.24
C ALA A 141 -8.41 -14.38 -9.44
N ARG A 142 -7.33 -14.93 -10.03
CA ARG A 142 -7.19 -16.37 -10.32
C ARG A 142 -6.34 -17.11 -9.29
N HIS A 143 -5.39 -16.43 -8.66
CA HIS A 143 -4.36 -17.07 -7.86
C HIS A 143 -3.96 -16.22 -6.63
N ASP A 144 -4.34 -16.68 -5.44
CA ASP A 144 -4.00 -16.08 -4.14
C ASP A 144 -3.43 -17.14 -3.17
N PRO A 145 -2.20 -17.65 -3.40
CA PRO A 145 -1.63 -18.70 -2.58
C PRO A 145 -1.29 -18.20 -1.17
N ASP A 146 -1.45 -19.07 -0.18
CA ASP A 146 -1.11 -18.76 1.23
C ASP A 146 0.40 -18.64 1.46
N ARG A 147 1.21 -19.24 0.59
CA ARG A 147 2.67 -19.18 0.57
C ARG A 147 3.14 -18.81 -0.84
N GLY A 148 4.18 -17.99 -0.93
CA GLY A 148 4.72 -17.59 -2.23
C GLY A 148 5.84 -16.59 -2.05
N HIS A 149 6.10 -15.80 -3.09
CA HIS A 149 7.08 -14.73 -3.01
C HIS A 149 6.60 -13.44 -3.67
N LEU A 150 7.29 -12.36 -3.31
CA LEU A 150 7.12 -11.02 -3.84
C LEU A 150 8.44 -10.63 -4.48
N THR A 151 8.41 -10.17 -5.73
CA THR A 151 9.58 -9.60 -6.39
C THR A 151 9.66 -8.09 -6.17
N TRP A 152 10.87 -7.56 -6.04
CA TRP A 152 11.12 -6.13 -5.85
C TRP A 152 11.57 -5.47 -7.16
N PHE A 153 11.32 -4.17 -7.27
CA PHE A 153 11.85 -3.30 -8.34
C PHE A 153 11.52 -3.73 -9.78
N GLY A 154 10.43 -4.46 -9.98
CA GLY A 154 10.04 -4.94 -11.31
C GLY A 154 11.00 -6.00 -11.89
N TYR A 155 11.87 -6.60 -11.07
CA TYR A 155 12.71 -7.73 -11.50
C TYR A 155 11.85 -8.87 -12.04
N GLY A 156 10.69 -9.08 -11.41
CA GLY A 156 9.57 -9.74 -12.06
C GLY A 156 9.84 -11.12 -12.60
N ASP A 157 10.77 -11.84 -11.98
CA ASP A 157 11.13 -13.20 -12.34
C ASP A 157 10.84 -14.17 -11.17
N PRO A 158 9.84 -15.06 -11.34
CA PRO A 158 8.96 -15.14 -12.51
C PRO A 158 7.85 -14.06 -12.47
N ALA A 159 7.23 -13.77 -13.62
CA ALA A 159 6.33 -12.62 -13.79
C ALA A 159 5.07 -12.70 -12.91
N GLU A 160 4.62 -13.91 -12.61
CA GLU A 160 3.52 -14.22 -11.69
C GLU A 160 3.76 -13.76 -10.24
N ASP A 161 5.00 -13.47 -9.86
CA ASP A 161 5.37 -13.00 -8.53
C ASP A 161 5.61 -11.49 -8.45
N GLN A 162 5.29 -10.76 -9.53
CA GLN A 162 5.09 -9.31 -9.48
C GLN A 162 3.76 -9.01 -8.77
N ARG A 163 3.85 -8.45 -7.55
CA ARG A 163 2.65 -8.14 -6.75
C ARG A 163 2.81 -6.81 -6.03
N ASP A 164 1.89 -5.87 -6.27
CA ASP A 164 1.81 -4.63 -5.50
C ASP A 164 0.96 -4.76 -4.25
N VAL A 165 0.11 -5.78 -4.20
CA VAL A 165 -0.83 -6.01 -3.11
C VAL A 165 -0.65 -7.44 -2.59
N LEU A 166 -0.73 -7.62 -1.27
CA LEU A 166 -0.71 -8.92 -0.61
C LEU A 166 -1.91 -9.01 0.33
N PRO A 167 -2.93 -9.84 0.03
CA PRO A 167 -4.00 -10.12 0.98
C PRO A 167 -3.44 -10.77 2.25
N LEU A 168 -3.72 -10.22 3.43
CA LEU A 168 -3.31 -10.82 4.72
C LEU A 168 -4.12 -12.05 5.14
N ARG A 169 -5.27 -12.28 4.50
CA ARG A 169 -6.06 -13.51 4.60
C ARG A 169 -6.53 -13.91 3.19
N PRO A 170 -6.89 -15.18 2.97
CA PRO A 170 -7.44 -15.62 1.69
C PRO A 170 -8.66 -14.77 1.28
N LEU A 171 -8.72 -14.45 -0.02
CA LEU A 171 -9.91 -13.86 -0.61
C LEU A 171 -11.08 -14.85 -0.54
N ALA A 172 -12.26 -14.36 -0.16
CA ALA A 172 -13.46 -15.17 -0.12
C ALA A 172 -13.95 -15.53 -1.53
N ALA A 173 -14.62 -16.67 -1.66
CA ALA A 173 -15.16 -17.14 -2.94
C ALA A 173 -16.18 -16.13 -3.53
N PRO A 174 -16.26 -16.00 -4.89
CA PRO A 174 -17.15 -15.05 -5.56
C PRO A 174 -18.66 -15.20 -5.25
N ASP A 175 -19.08 -16.36 -4.77
CA ASP A 175 -20.44 -16.73 -4.44
C ASP A 175 -20.77 -16.60 -2.94
N ALA A 176 -19.78 -16.35 -2.08
CA ALA A 176 -19.99 -16.12 -0.67
C ALA A 176 -20.99 -14.95 -0.45
N ALA A 177 -21.94 -15.10 0.47
CA ALA A 177 -23.05 -14.16 0.65
C ALA A 177 -22.58 -12.70 0.81
N ARG A 178 -21.51 -12.48 1.58
CA ARG A 178 -20.92 -11.14 1.78
C ARG A 178 -20.28 -10.58 0.51
N VAL A 179 -19.62 -11.42 -0.29
CA VAL A 179 -19.03 -11.03 -1.57
C VAL A 179 -20.14 -10.67 -2.56
N LYS A 180 -21.21 -11.47 -2.66
CA LYS A 180 -22.40 -11.14 -3.49
C LYS A 180 -23.00 -9.78 -3.14
N ALA A 181 -23.13 -9.47 -1.85
CA ALA A 181 -23.62 -8.17 -1.39
C ALA A 181 -22.70 -7.02 -1.84
N TYR A 182 -21.38 -7.19 -1.73
CA TYR A 182 -20.42 -6.19 -2.20
C TYR A 182 -20.34 -6.08 -3.73
N ARG A 183 -20.52 -7.18 -4.47
CA ARG A 183 -20.60 -7.17 -5.95
C ARG A 183 -21.75 -6.28 -6.43
N ARG A 184 -22.90 -6.35 -5.75
CA ARG A 184 -24.01 -5.42 -5.98
C ARG A 184 -23.59 -3.97 -5.74
N GLN A 185 -22.95 -3.67 -4.61
CA GLN A 185 -22.46 -2.31 -4.32
C GLN A 185 -21.43 -1.82 -5.35
N PHE A 186 -20.61 -2.72 -5.89
CA PHE A 186 -19.65 -2.41 -6.95
C PHE A 186 -20.36 -1.95 -8.22
N ARG A 187 -21.34 -2.73 -8.70
CA ARG A 187 -22.16 -2.36 -9.86
C ARG A 187 -22.94 -1.07 -9.66
N GLU A 188 -23.39 -0.81 -8.43
CA GLU A 188 -24.10 0.42 -8.05
C GLU A 188 -23.14 1.62 -7.81
N GLY A 189 -21.83 1.46 -8.01
CA GLY A 189 -20.86 2.55 -7.86
C GLY A 189 -20.67 3.04 -6.41
N MET A 190 -21.06 2.23 -5.42
CA MET A 190 -21.06 2.59 -4.00
C MET A 190 -20.21 1.65 -3.13
N LEU A 191 -19.41 0.78 -3.73
CA LEU A 191 -18.51 -0.11 -2.98
C LEU A 191 -17.49 0.73 -2.18
N PRO A 192 -17.42 0.58 -0.84
CA PRO A 192 -16.41 1.26 -0.04
C PRO A 192 -14.99 0.93 -0.50
N PRO A 193 -14.05 1.88 -0.44
CA PRO A 193 -12.67 1.62 -0.81
C PRO A 193 -12.05 0.46 -0.03
N VAL A 194 -11.11 -0.23 -0.66
CA VAL A 194 -10.22 -1.19 -0.01
C VAL A 194 -9.10 -0.41 0.66
N LEU A 195 -8.83 -0.71 1.93
CA LEU A 195 -7.80 -0.07 2.71
C LEU A 195 -6.52 -0.91 2.62
N LEU A 196 -5.50 -0.33 2.03
CA LEU A 196 -4.18 -0.92 1.91
C LEU A 196 -3.23 -0.30 2.93
N TRP A 197 -2.24 -1.07 3.40
CA TRP A 197 -1.13 -0.56 4.19
C TRP A 197 0.19 -0.76 3.43
N ALA A 198 0.88 0.33 3.12
CA ALA A 198 2.18 0.28 2.48
C ALA A 198 3.25 -0.23 3.45
N VAL A 199 4.00 -1.24 3.00
CA VAL A 199 5.05 -1.88 3.80
C VAL A 199 6.35 -1.80 3.02
N SER A 200 7.24 -0.90 3.44
CA SER A 200 8.51 -0.64 2.74
C SER A 200 9.41 -1.88 2.71
N GLY A 201 9.45 -2.65 3.80
CA GLY A 201 10.23 -3.89 3.89
C GLY A 201 9.74 -5.03 2.98
N LEU A 202 8.56 -4.90 2.38
CA LEU A 202 8.05 -5.81 1.36
C LEU A 202 8.09 -5.20 -0.04
N ASN A 203 8.35 -3.90 -0.16
CA ASN A 203 8.10 -3.10 -1.36
C ASN A 203 6.70 -3.38 -1.96
N ALA A 204 5.71 -3.56 -1.10
CA ALA A 204 4.35 -3.93 -1.48
C ALA A 204 3.34 -3.35 -0.47
N HIS A 205 2.07 -3.41 -0.83
CA HIS A 205 0.96 -3.06 0.05
C HIS A 205 0.33 -4.33 0.59
N VAL A 206 -0.08 -4.34 1.85
CA VAL A 206 -0.90 -5.41 2.40
C VAL A 206 -2.35 -4.96 2.49
N VAL A 207 -3.30 -5.86 2.22
CA VAL A 207 -4.74 -5.55 2.42
C VAL A 207 -5.01 -5.49 3.91
N LEU A 208 -5.24 -4.28 4.43
CA LEU A 208 -5.53 -4.02 5.84
C LEU A 208 -7.04 -4.14 6.13
N ASP A 209 -7.89 -3.68 5.22
CA ASP A 209 -9.32 -3.96 5.30
C ASP A 209 -9.95 -4.03 3.90
N GLY A 210 -10.98 -4.86 3.79
CA GLY A 210 -11.75 -4.98 2.56
C GLY A 210 -11.37 -6.15 1.67
N HIS A 211 -10.82 -7.26 2.20
CA HIS A 211 -10.58 -8.48 1.41
C HIS A 211 -11.83 -8.96 0.66
N ASP A 212 -13.02 -8.92 1.28
CA ASP A 212 -14.26 -9.31 0.61
C ASP A 212 -14.72 -8.27 -0.44
N ARG A 213 -14.35 -6.99 -0.25
CA ARG A 213 -14.63 -5.91 -1.22
C ARG A 213 -13.69 -6.00 -2.43
N LEU A 214 -12.43 -6.36 -2.18
CA LEU A 214 -11.45 -6.70 -3.19
C LEU A 214 -11.92 -7.90 -4.01
N ALA A 215 -12.29 -9.01 -3.35
CA ALA A 215 -12.84 -10.18 -4.01
C ALA A 215 -14.09 -9.85 -4.84
N ALA A 216 -14.98 -9.00 -4.33
CA ALA A 216 -16.17 -8.57 -5.06
C ALA A 216 -15.85 -7.77 -6.33
N ALA A 217 -14.93 -6.80 -6.27
CA ALA A 217 -14.53 -6.04 -7.44
C ALA A 217 -13.85 -6.92 -8.50
N LEU A 218 -12.96 -7.83 -8.08
CA LEU A 218 -12.29 -8.78 -8.97
C LEU A 218 -13.29 -9.75 -9.63
N ALA A 219 -14.30 -10.22 -8.89
CA ALA A 219 -15.35 -11.09 -9.42
C ALA A 219 -16.25 -10.41 -10.48
N GLU A 220 -16.29 -9.06 -10.48
CA GLU A 220 -16.97 -8.27 -11.51
C GLU A 220 -16.01 -7.86 -12.65
N GLY A 221 -14.78 -8.38 -12.67
CA GLY A 221 -13.75 -8.03 -13.67
C GLY A 221 -13.17 -6.63 -13.51
N GLY A 222 -13.47 -5.95 -12.39
CA GLY A 222 -13.08 -4.57 -12.13
C GLY A 222 -12.00 -4.43 -11.06
N ARG A 223 -11.69 -3.17 -10.73
CA ARG A 223 -10.75 -2.80 -9.66
C ARG A 223 -11.50 -2.01 -8.58
N PRO A 224 -11.28 -2.30 -7.29
CA PRO A 224 -11.88 -1.51 -6.24
C PRO A 224 -11.21 -0.13 -6.16
N ARG A 225 -11.94 0.86 -5.65
CA ARG A 225 -11.30 2.12 -5.22
C ARG A 225 -10.37 1.81 -4.04
N ILE A 226 -9.22 2.48 -4.01
CA ILE A 226 -8.17 2.22 -3.02
C ILE A 226 -7.95 3.46 -2.14
N LEU A 227 -7.76 3.21 -0.85
CA LEU A 227 -7.11 4.14 0.08
C LEU A 227 -5.87 3.46 0.65
N ARG A 228 -4.71 4.12 0.57
CA ARG A 228 -3.43 3.60 1.05
C ARG A 228 -3.01 4.32 2.32
N LEU A 229 -2.77 3.56 3.38
CA LEU A 229 -2.16 4.00 4.63
C LEU A 229 -0.65 3.79 4.56
N GLY A 230 0.14 4.75 5.02
CA GLY A 230 1.54 4.54 5.33
C GLY A 230 2.12 5.67 6.15
N ARG A 231 3.37 5.50 6.60
CA ARG A 231 4.11 6.55 7.30
C ARG A 231 4.28 7.75 6.38
N ALA A 232 4.17 8.96 6.91
CA ALA A 232 4.64 10.12 6.17
C ALA A 232 6.18 10.05 6.07
N PRO A 233 6.79 10.45 4.94
CA PRO A 233 8.24 10.59 4.84
C PRO A 233 8.76 11.52 5.94
N ALA A 234 9.80 11.09 6.65
CA ALA A 234 10.49 11.95 7.61
C ALA A 234 11.49 12.84 6.84
N GLY A 235 11.21 14.14 6.74
CA GLY A 235 12.08 15.12 6.08
C GLY A 235 11.33 16.03 5.10
N GLY A 236 11.85 17.24 4.91
CA GLY A 236 11.29 18.29 4.03
C GLY A 236 11.20 17.90 2.54
N PRO A 237 10.98 18.88 1.64
CA PRO A 237 10.36 18.67 0.32
C PRO A 237 11.12 17.77 -0.68
N VAL A 238 12.28 17.22 -0.33
CA VAL A 238 13.08 16.38 -1.25
C VAL A 238 13.30 14.97 -0.65
N PRO A 239 12.61 13.94 -1.18
CA PRO A 239 12.85 12.54 -0.78
C PRO A 239 14.29 12.10 -1.09
N PRO A 240 14.84 11.04 -0.42
CA PRO A 240 16.26 10.64 -0.52
C PRO A 240 16.79 10.36 -1.94
N GLY A 241 15.91 10.08 -2.92
CA GLY A 241 16.26 9.91 -4.34
C GLY A 241 16.15 11.17 -5.20
N GLY A 242 15.58 12.26 -4.66
CA GLY A 242 15.35 13.52 -5.36
C GLY A 242 16.63 14.17 -5.90
N PRO A 243 17.74 14.23 -5.14
CA PRO A 243 18.99 14.82 -5.64
C PRO A 243 19.58 14.06 -6.84
N HIS A 244 19.44 12.73 -6.88
CA HIS A 244 19.90 11.92 -8.01
C HIS A 244 19.05 12.14 -9.26
N LEU A 245 17.73 12.23 -9.12
CA LEU A 245 16.84 12.54 -10.24
C LEU A 245 17.05 13.95 -10.78
N LEU A 246 17.24 14.92 -9.87
CA LEU A 246 17.51 16.29 -10.26
C LEU A 246 18.82 16.39 -11.03
N ARG A 247 19.90 15.76 -10.55
CA ARG A 247 21.19 15.69 -11.27
C ARG A 247 21.05 15.03 -12.65
N ALA A 248 20.37 13.89 -12.73
CA ALA A 248 20.15 13.21 -14.02
C ALA A 248 19.34 14.07 -15.00
N TYR A 249 18.36 14.82 -14.50
CA TYR A 249 17.63 15.80 -15.30
C TYR A 249 18.51 16.96 -15.74
N GLU A 250 19.31 17.55 -14.86
CA GLU A 250 20.23 18.65 -15.17
C GLU A 250 21.23 18.23 -16.27
N GLU A 251 21.83 17.05 -16.15
CA GLU A 251 22.73 16.48 -17.16
C GLU A 251 22.02 16.30 -18.52
N ARG A 252 20.79 15.76 -18.49
CA ARG A 252 19.98 15.55 -19.70
C ARG A 252 19.54 16.86 -20.33
N ALA A 253 19.11 17.83 -19.53
CA ALA A 253 18.68 19.16 -19.97
C ALA A 253 19.86 19.91 -20.59
N ALA A 254 21.04 19.89 -19.97
CA ALA A 254 22.25 20.50 -20.53
C ALA A 254 22.64 19.89 -21.88
N CYS A 255 22.49 18.57 -22.05
CA CYS A 255 22.71 17.91 -23.34
C CYS A 255 21.69 18.37 -24.41
N LEU A 256 20.42 18.48 -24.04
CA LEU A 256 19.36 18.92 -24.96
C LEU A 256 19.47 20.40 -25.30
N GLU A 257 19.92 21.25 -24.38
CA GLU A 257 20.19 22.68 -24.64
C GLU A 257 21.35 22.87 -25.62
N ARG A 258 22.40 22.04 -25.53
CA ARG A 258 23.46 22.01 -26.55
C ARG A 258 22.91 21.63 -27.93
N ALA A 259 22.04 20.63 -28.01
CA ALA A 259 21.40 20.23 -29.27
C ALA A 259 20.50 21.35 -29.83
N ARG A 260 19.75 22.06 -28.97
CA ARG A 260 18.95 23.23 -29.36
C ARG A 260 19.83 24.33 -29.95
N THR A 261 20.97 24.62 -29.32
CA THR A 261 21.93 25.63 -29.79
C THR A 261 22.56 25.23 -31.13
N ALA A 262 22.75 23.93 -31.36
CA ALA A 262 23.21 23.37 -32.63
C ALA A 262 22.11 23.29 -33.72
N GLY A 263 20.90 23.78 -33.45
CA GLY A 263 19.82 23.87 -34.43
C GLY A 263 18.90 22.65 -34.52
N ASP A 264 18.92 21.73 -33.55
CA ASP A 264 17.97 20.60 -33.52
C ASP A 264 16.53 21.11 -33.29
N PRO A 265 15.62 20.97 -34.28
CA PRO A 265 14.25 21.49 -34.17
C PRO A 265 13.41 20.72 -33.14
N LEU A 266 13.81 19.50 -32.74
CA LEU A 266 13.08 18.69 -31.76
C LEU A 266 13.56 18.90 -30.32
N ALA A 267 14.65 19.64 -30.11
CA ALA A 267 15.21 19.85 -28.78
C ALA A 267 14.21 20.50 -27.78
N PRO A 268 13.41 21.54 -28.14
CA PRO A 268 12.42 22.11 -27.22
C PRO A 268 11.37 21.10 -26.74
N THR A 269 10.85 20.27 -27.65
CA THR A 269 9.88 19.21 -27.33
C THR A 269 10.48 18.16 -26.40
N ARG A 270 11.74 17.78 -26.61
CA ARG A 270 12.47 16.82 -25.77
C ARG A 270 12.76 17.37 -24.38
N ILE A 271 13.08 18.65 -24.26
CA ILE A 271 13.26 19.34 -22.96
C ILE A 271 11.94 19.36 -22.19
N ALA A 272 10.85 19.76 -22.83
CA ALA A 272 9.53 19.77 -22.18
C ALA A 272 9.10 18.36 -21.74
N THR A 273 9.42 17.32 -22.53
CA THR A 273 9.15 15.92 -22.18
C THR A 273 10.02 15.46 -21.00
N ALA A 274 11.30 15.82 -20.97
CA ALA A 274 12.19 15.54 -19.85
C ALA A 274 11.71 16.23 -18.55
N GLY A 275 11.25 17.48 -18.64
CA GLY A 275 10.69 18.21 -17.50
C GLY A 275 9.42 17.55 -16.95
N ARG A 276 8.48 17.16 -17.83
CA ARG A 276 7.28 16.38 -17.42
C ARG A 276 7.64 15.05 -16.79
N ARG A 277 8.69 14.38 -17.28
CA ARG A 277 9.17 13.12 -16.71
C ARG A 277 9.78 13.33 -15.32
N LEU A 278 10.62 14.36 -15.14
CA LEU A 278 11.17 14.70 -13.82
C LEU A 278 10.04 15.01 -12.83
N ASP A 279 9.07 15.84 -13.23
CA ASP A 279 7.90 16.15 -12.39
C ASP A 279 7.13 14.88 -11.99
N ALA A 280 6.87 13.98 -12.94
CA ALA A 280 6.25 12.68 -12.65
C ALA A 280 7.09 11.81 -11.70
N GLU A 281 8.41 11.78 -11.87
CA GLU A 281 9.31 10.99 -11.02
C GLU A 281 9.45 11.58 -9.61
N LEU A 282 9.53 12.91 -9.47
CA LEU A 282 9.52 13.61 -8.18
C LEU A 282 8.19 13.46 -7.45
N ARG A 283 7.06 13.56 -8.17
CA ARG A 283 5.73 13.23 -7.62
C ARG A 283 5.67 11.78 -7.18
N ALA A 284 6.19 10.84 -7.97
CA ALA A 284 6.24 9.43 -7.59
C ALA A 284 7.09 9.17 -6.33
N LEU A 285 8.17 9.92 -6.12
CA LEU A 285 8.95 9.85 -4.88
C LEU A 285 8.20 10.50 -3.69
N SER A 286 7.47 11.59 -3.94
CA SER A 286 6.69 12.32 -2.93
C SER A 286 5.39 11.61 -2.54
N ASP A 287 4.84 10.82 -3.46
CA ASP A 287 3.74 9.87 -3.25
C ASP A 287 4.21 8.57 -2.59
N GLY A 288 5.52 8.43 -2.36
CA GLY A 288 6.13 7.35 -1.61
C GLY A 288 5.75 7.44 -0.13
N PHE A 289 5.52 6.29 0.49
CA PHE A 289 5.38 6.21 1.94
C PHE A 289 6.75 6.21 2.61
N GLY A 290 6.84 6.81 3.79
CA GLY A 290 7.99 6.70 4.66
C GLY A 290 8.28 5.25 5.03
N LEU A 291 9.50 5.00 5.51
CA LEU A 291 9.92 3.66 5.93
C LEU A 291 8.98 3.14 7.02
N THR A 292 8.51 1.90 6.82
CA THR A 292 7.73 1.19 7.82
C THR A 292 8.64 0.84 9.00
N ARG A 293 8.23 1.23 10.21
CA ARG A 293 8.95 0.87 11.43
C ARG A 293 8.90 -0.65 11.64
N GLY A 294 10.07 -1.24 11.87
CA GLY A 294 10.22 -2.63 12.31
C GLY A 294 10.72 -2.67 13.76
N TRP A 295 10.11 -3.50 14.60
CA TRP A 295 10.57 -3.70 15.97
C TRP A 295 11.40 -4.98 16.07
N PRO A 296 12.42 -5.04 16.95
CA PRO A 296 13.12 -6.29 17.20
C PRO A 296 12.14 -7.39 17.64
N LEU A 297 12.22 -8.56 17.00
CA LEU A 297 11.50 -9.75 17.43
C LEU A 297 12.14 -10.28 18.72
N PRO A 298 11.41 -10.36 19.85
CA PRO A 298 11.94 -10.96 21.07
C PRO A 298 12.32 -12.43 20.82
N GLY A 299 13.52 -12.81 21.25
CA GLY A 299 14.08 -14.14 20.97
C GLY A 299 14.66 -14.32 19.56
N GLY A 300 14.70 -13.25 18.75
CA GLY A 300 15.47 -13.19 17.50
C GLY A 300 15.12 -14.27 16.48
N ALA A 301 16.14 -14.76 15.76
CA ALA A 301 15.98 -15.77 14.73
C ALA A 301 15.40 -17.12 15.26
N PRO A 302 15.82 -17.65 16.43
CA PRO A 302 15.22 -18.86 17.00
C PRO A 302 13.71 -18.76 17.22
N ALA A 303 13.24 -17.61 17.75
CA ALA A 303 11.81 -17.38 17.94
C ALA A 303 11.05 -17.30 16.61
N TRP A 304 11.66 -16.70 15.60
CA TRP A 304 11.09 -16.67 14.25
C TRP A 304 10.96 -18.08 13.66
N GLU A 305 11.98 -18.91 13.78
CA GLU A 305 11.97 -20.29 13.27
C GLU A 305 10.97 -21.17 13.99
N ALA A 306 10.83 -21.02 15.32
CA ALA A 306 9.79 -21.67 16.09
C ALA A 306 8.38 -21.26 15.59
N ALA A 307 8.17 -19.97 15.33
CA ALA A 307 6.92 -19.48 14.75
C ALA A 307 6.68 -20.05 13.34
N ALA A 308 7.72 -20.15 12.51
CA ALA A 308 7.64 -20.74 11.18
C ALA A 308 7.26 -22.22 11.22
N ARG A 309 7.94 -23.04 12.04
CA ARG A 309 7.60 -24.45 12.24
C ARG A 309 6.16 -24.63 12.73
N ARG A 310 5.70 -23.77 13.64
CA ARG A 310 4.37 -23.85 14.24
C ARG A 310 3.24 -23.40 13.31
N HIS A 311 3.48 -22.35 12.51
CA HIS A 311 2.41 -21.66 11.78
C HIS A 311 2.49 -21.76 10.27
N ALA A 312 3.62 -22.23 9.74
CA ALA A 312 3.83 -22.51 8.33
C ALA A 312 4.64 -23.82 8.18
N PRO A 313 4.13 -24.96 8.67
CA PRO A 313 4.84 -26.24 8.53
C PRO A 313 5.08 -26.55 7.04
N GLY A 314 6.26 -27.11 6.75
CA GLY A 314 6.72 -27.42 5.39
C GLY A 314 7.09 -26.20 4.53
N TRP A 315 7.01 -24.97 5.08
CA TRP A 315 7.48 -23.79 4.37
C TRP A 315 8.99 -23.59 4.57
N HIS A 316 9.73 -23.71 3.47
CA HIS A 316 11.18 -23.59 3.45
C HIS A 316 11.59 -22.42 2.56
N PRO A 317 11.53 -21.16 3.05
CA PRO A 317 12.04 -20.03 2.29
C PRO A 317 13.56 -20.17 2.14
N ASP A 318 14.08 -20.00 0.93
CA ASP A 318 15.48 -20.26 0.54
C ASP A 318 16.45 -20.18 1.73
N ALA A 319 16.98 -21.34 2.10
CA ALA A 319 17.67 -21.51 3.37
C ALA A 319 19.06 -20.87 3.38
N THR A 320 19.72 -20.78 2.22
CA THR A 320 21.17 -20.63 2.09
C THR A 320 21.60 -19.56 1.08
N ARG A 321 22.65 -18.82 1.46
CA ARG A 321 23.62 -18.27 0.50
C ARG A 321 24.40 -19.42 -0.11
#